data_AF-A0A937AL63-F1
#
_entry.id   AF-A0A937AL63-F1
#
_cell.length_a   1.000
_cell.length_b   1.000
_cell.length_c   1.000
_cell.angle_alpha   90.00
_cell.angle_beta   90.00
_cell.angle_gamma   90.00
#
_symmetry.space_group_name_H-M   'P 1'
#
loop_
_entity.id
_entity.type
_entity.pdbx_description
1 polymer ?
#
loop_
_entity_poly.entity_id
_entity_poly.type
_entity_poly.pdbx_seq_one_letter_code
_entity_poly.pdbx_strand_id
1 'polypeptide(L)'
;MSTRSANDVLSAQSLQLAQPASHAARRRLRGLVAAVMLAGSLLALPGCPTAGLVNYPEIPGDSISNSVNNPPVPQVVTAALEYTVRRFPPAPVRTLGEISTEPFAVNLPAPMSKESVTRIIQDCSPHARALTESSKSLPVYHVSRIIVRGGAATVDIIRPVLTLPDQPTNPLYQGVSVNLRGLRGPWTVTSIRQFPVGSPDVPANSIVPEDWDPHGNVSEEK
;
A
#
# COMPACT_ATOMS: atom_id res chain seq x y z
N MET A 1 26.49 36.78 20.61
CA MET A 1 27.46 36.31 21.61
C MET A 1 27.15 34.86 21.97
N SER A 2 27.86 33.91 21.39
CA SER A 2 28.36 32.69 22.05
C SER A 2 29.00 31.81 20.97
N THR A 3 30.33 31.77 21.01
CA THR A 3 31.25 31.04 20.12
C THR A 3 31.55 29.66 20.72
N ARG A 4 31.56 28.59 19.89
CA ARG A 4 32.25 27.29 20.10
C ARG A 4 31.80 26.34 18.97
N SER A 5 32.59 25.43 18.42
CA SER A 5 33.99 25.06 18.61
C SER A 5 34.39 24.23 17.40
N ALA A 6 35.57 24.48 16.85
CA ALA A 6 36.28 23.58 15.96
C ALA A 6 36.76 22.34 16.74
N ASN A 7 36.83 21.21 16.02
CA ASN A 7 37.57 19.96 16.28
C ASN A 7 37.47 19.19 14.94
N ASP A 8 38.42 19.20 14.01
CA ASP A 8 39.82 18.77 14.10
C ASP A 8 40.01 17.44 14.82
N VAL A 9 39.95 16.33 14.07
CA VAL A 9 40.84 15.16 14.25
C VAL A 9 41.11 14.49 12.90
N LEU A 10 42.30 14.76 12.37
CA LEU A 10 43.07 13.94 11.43
C LEU A 10 43.50 12.62 12.11
N SER A 11 43.36 11.47 11.44
CA SER A 11 44.07 10.18 11.65
C SER A 11 43.40 9.13 10.76
N ALA A 12 44.01 8.19 10.04
CA ALA A 12 45.38 7.74 9.79
C ALA A 12 45.25 6.83 8.54
N GLN A 13 45.97 7.07 7.45
CA GLN A 13 47.13 6.27 6.98
C GLN A 13 47.22 4.79 7.43
N SER A 14 47.71 3.97 6.49
CA SER A 14 48.33 2.64 6.59
C SER A 14 47.44 1.40 6.45
N LEU A 15 47.49 0.77 5.26
CA LEU A 15 48.17 -0.51 5.04
C LEU A 15 47.92 -0.99 3.59
N GLN A 16 48.82 -0.58 2.70
CA GLN A 16 49.06 -1.28 1.43
C GLN A 16 49.77 -2.59 1.76
N LEU A 17 49.05 -3.71 1.66
CA LEU A 17 49.67 -5.04 1.58
C LEU A 17 49.95 -5.37 0.11
N ALA A 18 51.22 -5.64 -0.13
CA ALA A 18 51.80 -5.94 -1.41
C ALA A 18 51.62 -7.42 -1.79
N GLN A 19 51.37 -7.64 -3.09
CA GLN A 19 51.86 -8.73 -3.95
C GLN A 19 51.28 -10.16 -3.73
N PRO A 20 51.35 -11.10 -4.73
CA PRO A 20 52.26 -11.13 -5.88
C PRO A 20 51.65 -11.39 -7.27
N ALA A 21 52.45 -11.03 -8.27
CA ALA A 21 52.28 -11.34 -9.68
C ALA A 21 52.48 -12.84 -9.95
N SER A 22 51.57 -13.45 -10.71
CA SER A 22 51.75 -14.77 -11.33
C SER A 22 51.41 -14.71 -12.82
N HIS A 23 52.36 -14.20 -13.61
CA HIS A 23 52.34 -14.22 -15.07
C HIS A 23 53.19 -15.37 -15.62
N ALA A 24 52.82 -16.63 -15.34
CA ALA A 24 53.51 -17.76 -15.97
C ALA A 24 52.71 -19.09 -16.00
N ALA A 25 51.41 -19.06 -16.33
CA ALA A 25 50.65 -20.31 -16.57
C ALA A 25 49.42 -20.15 -17.50
N ARG A 26 49.36 -19.11 -18.34
CA ARG A 26 48.13 -18.70 -19.06
C ARG A 26 48.04 -19.11 -20.55
N ARG A 27 48.70 -20.19 -21.00
CA ARG A 27 48.68 -20.56 -22.43
C ARG A 27 48.12 -21.93 -22.81
N ARG A 28 47.76 -22.82 -21.88
CA ARG A 28 47.11 -24.11 -22.22
C ARG A 28 45.77 -24.37 -21.51
N LEU A 29 45.10 -23.30 -21.05
CA LEU A 29 43.77 -23.35 -20.44
C LEU A 29 42.79 -22.36 -21.08
N ARG A 30 43.00 -22.00 -22.37
CA ARG A 30 42.14 -21.06 -23.11
C ARG A 30 41.11 -21.75 -24.00
N GLY A 31 41.28 -23.04 -24.29
CA GLY A 31 40.36 -23.80 -25.16
C GLY A 31 39.12 -24.35 -24.46
N LEU A 32 39.20 -24.68 -23.16
CA LEU A 32 38.12 -25.37 -22.44
C LEU A 32 37.15 -24.39 -21.72
N VAL A 33 37.56 -23.15 -21.48
CA VAL A 33 36.73 -22.12 -20.81
C VAL A 33 35.72 -21.48 -21.78
N ALA A 34 36.00 -21.46 -23.09
CA ALA A 34 35.10 -20.89 -24.09
C ALA A 34 33.83 -21.73 -24.34
N ALA A 35 33.90 -23.05 -24.16
CA ALA A 35 32.77 -23.95 -24.37
C ALA A 35 31.75 -23.92 -23.21
N VAL A 36 32.22 -23.71 -21.97
CA VAL A 36 31.33 -23.63 -20.79
C VAL A 36 30.61 -22.27 -20.72
N MET A 37 31.22 -21.19 -21.21
CA MET A 37 30.59 -19.86 -21.29
C MET A 37 29.44 -19.80 -22.32
N LEU A 38 29.49 -20.55 -23.43
CA LEU A 38 28.41 -20.53 -24.41
C LEU A 38 27.18 -21.34 -23.97
N ALA A 39 27.38 -22.42 -23.20
CA ALA A 39 26.27 -23.27 -22.73
C ALA A 39 25.53 -22.71 -21.50
N GLY A 40 26.11 -21.75 -20.77
CA GLY A 40 25.49 -21.13 -19.59
C GLY A 40 24.50 -20.00 -19.89
N SER A 41 24.42 -19.52 -21.13
CA SER A 41 23.66 -18.31 -21.50
C SER A 41 22.16 -18.55 -21.71
N LEU A 42 21.70 -19.80 -21.78
CA LEU A 42 20.31 -20.14 -22.10
C LEU A 42 19.39 -20.39 -20.89
N LEU A 43 19.92 -20.35 -19.66
CA LEU A 43 19.15 -20.64 -18.43
C LEU A 43 18.85 -19.41 -17.56
N ALA A 44 19.24 -18.21 -17.99
CA ALA A 44 19.03 -16.97 -17.25
C ALA A 44 18.16 -15.98 -18.04
N LEU A 45 17.00 -16.43 -18.51
CA LEU A 45 15.86 -15.51 -18.59
C LEU A 45 15.28 -15.47 -17.18
N PRO A 46 15.65 -14.50 -16.32
CA PRO A 46 14.82 -14.20 -15.16
C PRO A 46 13.47 -13.78 -15.73
N GLY A 47 12.56 -14.73 -15.86
CA GLY A 47 11.14 -14.47 -15.98
C GLY A 47 10.78 -13.75 -14.71
N CYS A 48 10.92 -12.42 -14.72
CA CYS A 48 10.43 -11.57 -13.66
C CYS A 48 9.00 -12.03 -13.43
N PRO A 49 8.64 -12.46 -12.21
CA PRO A 49 7.28 -12.86 -11.92
C PRO A 49 6.41 -11.70 -12.37
N THR A 50 5.53 -11.99 -13.32
CA THR A 50 4.55 -11.06 -13.86
C THR A 50 3.70 -10.63 -12.68
N ALA A 51 4.13 -9.57 -11.99
CA ALA A 51 3.39 -8.96 -10.92
C ALA A 51 2.04 -8.57 -11.51
N GLY A 52 1.01 -9.27 -11.04
CA GLY A 52 -0.28 -9.42 -11.71
C GLY A 52 -0.88 -8.07 -12.10
N LEU A 53 -1.57 -8.09 -13.24
CA LEU A 53 -2.52 -7.03 -13.55
C LEU A 53 -3.76 -7.30 -12.69
N VAL A 54 -4.17 -6.34 -11.88
CA VAL A 54 -5.43 -6.41 -11.16
C VAL A 54 -6.18 -5.11 -11.38
N ASN A 55 -7.42 -5.21 -11.86
CA ASN A 55 -8.34 -4.09 -12.01
C ASN A 55 -9.63 -4.38 -11.23
N TYR A 56 -10.00 -3.48 -10.33
CA TYR A 56 -11.31 -3.45 -9.68
C TYR A 56 -11.95 -2.07 -9.88
N PRO A 57 -13.22 -1.96 -10.31
CA PRO A 57 -14.06 -3.06 -10.79
C PRO A 57 -13.46 -3.74 -12.04
N GLU A 58 -13.89 -4.96 -12.31
CA GLU A 58 -13.37 -5.75 -13.43
C GLU A 58 -13.65 -5.05 -14.78
N ILE A 59 -12.63 -5.00 -15.64
CA ILE A 59 -12.76 -4.49 -17.00
C ILE A 59 -13.02 -5.68 -17.93
N PRO A 60 -14.12 -5.68 -18.72
CA PRO A 60 -14.40 -6.78 -19.64
C PRO A 60 -13.22 -7.06 -20.59
N GLY A 61 -12.84 -8.33 -20.69
CA GLY A 61 -11.73 -8.78 -21.56
C GLY A 61 -10.36 -8.86 -20.89
N ASP A 62 -10.25 -8.51 -19.61
CA ASP A 62 -9.01 -8.69 -18.83
C ASP A 62 -9.00 -10.07 -18.14
N SER A 63 -8.24 -11.03 -18.69
CA SER A 63 -8.28 -12.45 -18.29
C SER A 63 -7.19 -12.87 -17.29
N ILE A 64 -6.40 -11.92 -16.78
CA ILE A 64 -5.37 -12.20 -15.78
C ILE A 64 -6.02 -12.33 -14.40
N SER A 65 -5.41 -13.08 -13.48
CA SER A 65 -5.92 -13.32 -12.12
C SER A 65 -6.25 -12.01 -11.39
N ASN A 66 -7.52 -11.60 -11.45
CA ASN A 66 -8.03 -10.31 -10.95
C ASN A 66 -8.58 -10.38 -9.53
N SER A 67 -8.27 -11.44 -8.78
CA SER A 67 -8.80 -11.59 -7.42
C SER A 67 -8.23 -10.49 -6.52
N VAL A 68 -9.12 -9.70 -5.93
CA VAL A 68 -8.80 -8.67 -4.91
C VAL A 68 -8.17 -9.27 -3.64
N ASN A 69 -8.21 -10.58 -3.48
CA ASN A 69 -7.63 -11.32 -2.35
C ASN A 69 -6.15 -11.70 -2.58
N ASN A 70 -5.67 -11.63 -3.82
CA ASN A 70 -4.30 -12.03 -4.13
C ASN A 70 -3.32 -10.89 -3.81
N PRO A 71 -2.13 -11.19 -3.26
CA PRO A 71 -1.05 -10.22 -3.21
C PRO A 71 -0.75 -9.65 -4.61
N PRO A 72 -0.49 -8.33 -4.73
CA PRO A 72 -0.24 -7.38 -3.64
C PRO A 72 -1.47 -6.57 -3.20
N VAL A 73 -2.69 -6.90 -3.64
CA VAL A 73 -3.86 -6.02 -3.49
C VAL A 73 -4.14 -5.61 -2.03
N PRO A 74 -4.20 -6.52 -1.04
CA PRO A 74 -4.43 -6.11 0.34
C PRO A 74 -3.40 -5.10 0.85
N GLN A 75 -2.11 -5.27 0.50
CA GLN A 75 -1.03 -4.37 0.93
C GLN A 75 -1.15 -2.98 0.31
N VAL A 76 -1.53 -2.93 -0.97
CA VAL A 76 -1.76 -1.69 -1.71
C VAL A 76 -2.92 -0.90 -1.11
N VAL A 77 -4.03 -1.58 -0.82
CA VAL A 77 -5.23 -0.97 -0.21
C VAL A 77 -4.92 -0.47 1.20
N THR A 78 -4.24 -1.27 2.03
CA THR A 78 -3.79 -0.85 3.37
C THR A 78 -2.97 0.44 3.31
N ALA A 79 -1.93 0.49 2.47
CA ALA A 79 -1.05 1.66 2.38
C ALA A 79 -1.79 2.92 1.88
N ALA A 80 -2.74 2.75 0.95
CA ALA A 80 -3.56 3.84 0.45
C ALA A 80 -4.54 4.37 1.52
N LEU A 81 -5.20 3.48 2.26
CA LEU A 81 -6.11 3.83 3.35
C LEU A 81 -5.37 4.49 4.51
N GLU A 82 -4.24 3.93 4.97
CA GLU A 82 -3.42 4.50 6.04
C GLU A 82 -3.03 5.95 5.71
N TYR A 83 -2.53 6.18 4.49
CA TYR A 83 -2.18 7.52 4.03
C TYR A 83 -3.40 8.46 4.03
N THR A 84 -4.52 7.98 3.50
CA THR A 84 -5.73 8.79 3.32
C THR A 84 -6.36 9.17 4.65
N VAL A 85 -6.51 8.22 5.58
CA VAL A 85 -7.04 8.47 6.92
C VAL A 85 -6.13 9.40 7.71
N ARG A 86 -4.80 9.22 7.63
CA ARG A 86 -3.85 10.11 8.31
C ARG A 86 -3.89 11.53 7.75
N ARG A 87 -4.05 11.68 6.43
CA ARG A 87 -4.07 12.99 5.76
C ARG A 87 -5.42 13.69 5.87
N PHE A 88 -6.50 12.93 5.87
CA PHE A 88 -7.88 13.39 5.87
C PHE A 88 -8.68 12.62 6.93
N PRO A 89 -8.47 12.92 8.23
CA PRO A 89 -9.12 12.19 9.30
C PRO A 89 -10.64 12.38 9.30
N PRO A 90 -11.39 11.42 9.85
CA PRO A 90 -12.84 11.48 9.93
C PRO A 90 -13.38 12.39 11.05
N ALA A 91 -12.57 13.31 11.61
CA ALA A 91 -12.94 14.17 12.74
C ALA A 91 -13.07 15.64 12.29
N PRO A 92 -14.09 16.40 12.77
CA PRO A 92 -14.45 17.72 12.22
C PRO A 92 -13.49 18.83 12.63
N VAL A 93 -12.78 18.67 13.75
CA VAL A 93 -11.94 19.72 14.33
C VAL A 93 -10.69 19.07 14.88
N ARG A 94 -9.57 19.20 14.18
CA ARG A 94 -8.26 18.82 14.72
C ARG A 94 -7.21 19.87 14.44
N THR A 95 -6.31 19.99 15.41
CA THR A 95 -5.04 20.69 15.24
C THR A 95 -4.23 19.91 14.21
N LEU A 96 -3.65 20.61 13.23
CA LEU A 96 -2.83 20.00 12.19
C LEU A 96 -1.72 19.13 12.83
N GLY A 97 -1.74 17.83 12.57
CA GLY A 97 -0.74 16.87 13.08
C GLY A 97 -1.24 15.87 14.12
N GLU A 98 -2.47 15.99 14.62
CA GLU A 98 -3.02 15.06 15.61
C GLU A 98 -3.66 13.81 14.97
N ILE A 99 -3.24 12.61 15.39
CA ILE A 99 -3.74 11.32 14.88
C ILE A 99 -5.17 11.06 15.37
N SER A 100 -6.14 10.95 14.45
CA SER A 100 -7.55 10.72 14.79
C SER A 100 -7.74 9.47 15.63
N THR A 101 -8.42 9.61 16.76
CA THR A 101 -8.83 8.50 17.63
C THR A 101 -10.28 8.08 17.41
N GLU A 102 -11.02 8.80 16.56
CA GLU A 102 -12.42 8.50 16.27
C GLU A 102 -12.53 7.26 15.37
N PRO A 103 -13.46 6.34 15.68
CA PRO A 103 -13.67 5.15 14.87
C PRO A 103 -14.30 5.51 13.52
N PHE A 104 -13.95 4.74 12.50
CA PHE A 104 -14.50 4.88 11.15
C PHE A 104 -14.67 3.50 10.52
N ALA A 105 -15.61 3.40 9.59
CA ALA A 105 -15.85 2.18 8.83
C ALA A 105 -15.14 2.24 7.47
N VAL A 106 -14.77 1.07 6.95
CA VAL A 106 -14.18 0.93 5.61
C VAL A 106 -15.04 0.00 4.77
N ASN A 107 -15.61 0.54 3.69
CA ASN A 107 -16.28 -0.22 2.66
C ASN A 107 -15.24 -0.73 1.65
N LEU A 108 -14.96 -2.03 1.71
CA LEU A 108 -13.99 -2.71 0.85
C LEU A 108 -14.67 -3.34 -0.38
N PRO A 109 -13.93 -3.56 -1.48
CA PRO A 109 -14.49 -4.17 -2.69
C PRO A 109 -14.98 -5.60 -2.43
N ALA A 110 -16.17 -5.93 -2.91
CA ALA A 110 -16.67 -7.30 -2.93
C ALA A 110 -16.24 -8.02 -4.23
N PRO A 111 -15.91 -9.34 -4.18
CA PRO A 111 -15.80 -10.18 -3.00
C PRO A 111 -14.37 -10.16 -2.40
N MET A 112 -14.25 -9.83 -1.11
CA MET A 112 -13.03 -10.05 -0.34
C MET A 112 -13.18 -11.21 0.65
N SER A 113 -12.09 -11.93 0.92
CA SER A 113 -12.02 -12.98 1.92
C SER A 113 -11.92 -12.37 3.32
N LYS A 114 -12.39 -13.11 4.33
CA LYS A 114 -12.30 -12.70 5.73
C LYS A 114 -10.88 -12.30 6.10
N GLU A 115 -9.89 -13.11 5.72
CA GLU A 115 -8.49 -12.89 6.03
C GLU A 115 -7.95 -11.58 5.42
N SER A 116 -8.38 -11.25 4.19
CA SER A 116 -7.97 -10.02 3.52
C SER A 116 -8.60 -8.79 4.16
N VAL A 117 -9.90 -8.84 4.48
CA VAL A 117 -10.61 -7.78 5.20
C VAL A 117 -9.95 -7.55 6.56
N THR A 118 -9.83 -8.59 7.38
CA THR A 118 -9.22 -8.53 8.71
C THR A 118 -7.83 -7.91 8.66
N ARG A 119 -6.97 -8.35 7.73
CA ARG A 119 -5.62 -7.80 7.56
C ARG A 119 -5.64 -6.31 7.21
N ILE A 120 -6.47 -5.91 6.24
CA ILE A 120 -6.54 -4.50 5.82
C ILE A 120 -6.99 -3.61 6.98
N ILE A 121 -8.03 -4.02 7.70
CA ILE A 121 -8.57 -3.26 8.83
C ILE A 121 -7.51 -3.13 9.94
N GLN A 122 -6.89 -4.23 10.36
CA GLN A 122 -5.87 -4.23 11.42
C GLN A 122 -4.64 -3.40 11.06
N ASP A 123 -4.16 -3.52 9.81
CA ASP A 123 -2.91 -2.90 9.41
C ASP A 123 -3.08 -1.40 9.06
N CYS A 124 -4.28 -0.95 8.67
CA CYS A 124 -4.48 0.43 8.23
C CYS A 124 -4.64 1.44 9.39
N SER A 125 -5.33 1.06 10.47
CA SER A 125 -5.54 1.91 11.65
C SER A 125 -6.17 1.13 12.79
N PRO A 126 -5.79 1.35 14.07
CA PRO A 126 -6.45 0.73 15.23
C PRO A 126 -7.92 1.16 15.41
N HIS A 127 -8.33 2.25 14.75
CA HIS A 127 -9.69 2.79 14.80
C HIS A 127 -10.53 2.42 13.57
N ALA A 128 -9.95 1.71 12.60
CA ALA A 128 -10.70 1.20 11.47
C ALA A 128 -11.62 0.07 11.94
N ARG A 129 -12.78 -0.02 11.28
CA ARG A 129 -13.76 -1.10 11.43
C ARG A 129 -14.14 -1.56 10.03
N ALA A 130 -14.35 -2.86 9.86
CA ALA A 130 -14.97 -3.34 8.62
C ALA A 130 -16.38 -2.75 8.50
N LEU A 131 -16.87 -2.50 7.28
CA LEU A 131 -18.26 -2.05 7.13
C LEU A 131 -19.23 -3.21 7.42
N THR A 132 -19.83 -3.17 8.60
CA THR A 132 -20.88 -4.09 9.06
C THR A 132 -22.19 -3.33 9.27
N GLU A 133 -23.24 -4.03 9.69
CA GLU A 133 -24.53 -3.39 10.01
C GLU A 133 -24.42 -2.48 11.25
N SER A 134 -23.57 -2.85 12.22
CA SER A 134 -23.33 -2.05 13.44
C SER A 134 -22.47 -0.82 13.17
N SER A 135 -21.54 -0.91 12.22
CA SER A 135 -20.56 0.16 11.92
C SER A 135 -21.04 1.14 10.86
N LYS A 136 -22.18 0.90 10.19
CA LYS A 136 -22.67 1.72 9.06
C LYS A 136 -23.00 3.18 9.43
N SER A 137 -23.15 3.47 10.72
CA SER A 137 -23.39 4.82 11.24
C SER A 137 -22.10 5.64 11.40
N LEU A 138 -20.94 4.99 11.34
CA LEU A 138 -19.64 5.65 11.40
C LEU A 138 -19.32 6.37 10.08
N PRO A 139 -18.39 7.34 10.06
CA PRO A 139 -17.83 7.85 8.82
C PRO A 139 -17.26 6.72 7.98
N VAL A 140 -17.71 6.58 6.72
CA VAL A 140 -17.34 5.44 5.86
C VAL A 140 -16.33 5.88 4.79
N TYR A 141 -15.18 5.22 4.72
CA TYR A 141 -14.27 5.32 3.58
C TYR A 141 -14.60 4.21 2.59
N HIS A 142 -14.80 4.56 1.32
CA HIS A 142 -15.11 3.59 0.28
C HIS A 142 -13.90 3.40 -0.63
N VAL A 143 -13.47 2.16 -0.82
CA VAL A 143 -12.47 1.80 -1.84
C VAL A 143 -13.22 1.54 -3.15
N SER A 144 -13.17 2.50 -4.07
CA SER A 144 -13.98 2.45 -5.30
C SER A 144 -13.26 1.83 -6.49
N ARG A 145 -11.93 2.00 -6.57
CA ARG A 145 -11.12 1.46 -7.67
C ARG A 145 -9.75 1.02 -7.20
N ILE A 146 -9.27 -0.10 -7.72
CA ILE A 146 -7.91 -0.60 -7.49
C ILE A 146 -7.32 -0.98 -8.85
N ILE A 147 -6.17 -0.42 -9.17
CA ILE A 147 -5.40 -0.76 -10.36
C ILE A 147 -4.00 -1.12 -9.90
N VAL A 148 -3.57 -2.35 -10.13
CA VAL A 148 -2.19 -2.80 -9.88
C VAL A 148 -1.56 -3.20 -11.21
N ARG A 149 -0.38 -2.63 -11.50
CA ARG A 149 0.40 -2.91 -12.71
C ARG A 149 1.87 -3.06 -12.35
N GLY A 150 2.29 -4.31 -12.17
CA GLY A 150 3.67 -4.60 -11.79
C GLY A 150 4.05 -3.95 -10.47
N GLY A 151 4.96 -2.98 -10.53
CA GLY A 151 5.46 -2.22 -9.39
C GLY A 151 4.70 -0.94 -9.04
N ALA A 152 3.62 -0.66 -9.74
CA ALA A 152 2.81 0.54 -9.58
C ALA A 152 1.38 0.16 -9.22
N ALA A 153 0.74 1.01 -8.42
CA ALA A 153 -0.68 0.87 -8.15
C ALA A 153 -1.35 2.24 -8.06
N THR A 154 -2.66 2.26 -8.32
CA THR A 154 -3.54 3.39 -8.08
C THR A 154 -4.75 2.87 -7.31
N VAL A 155 -5.07 3.50 -6.20
CA VAL A 155 -6.28 3.21 -5.42
C VAL A 155 -7.10 4.47 -5.33
N ASP A 156 -8.37 4.40 -5.72
CA ASP A 156 -9.31 5.49 -5.50
C ASP A 156 -10.11 5.22 -4.23
N ILE A 157 -10.05 6.19 -3.33
CA ILE A 157 -10.73 6.18 -2.05
C ILE A 157 -11.70 7.35 -2.02
N ILE A 158 -12.96 7.08 -1.70
CA ILE A 158 -13.97 8.09 -1.47
C ILE A 158 -14.10 8.26 0.03
N ARG A 159 -13.69 9.42 0.52
CA ARG A 159 -13.68 9.76 1.95
C ARG A 159 -14.90 10.58 2.33
N PRO A 160 -15.36 10.49 3.58
CA PRO A 160 -16.36 11.42 4.09
C PRO A 160 -15.74 12.81 4.24
N VAL A 161 -16.52 13.83 3.87
CA VAL A 161 -16.26 15.23 4.17
C VAL A 161 -17.21 15.61 5.28
N LEU A 162 -16.66 15.74 6.48
CA LEU A 162 -17.44 16.28 7.58
C LEU A 162 -17.77 17.73 7.28
N THR A 163 -19.06 18.00 7.25
CA THR A 163 -19.61 19.32 6.99
C THR A 163 -19.78 20.07 8.31
N LEU A 164 -19.94 21.38 8.19
CA LEU A 164 -20.31 22.23 9.32
C LEU A 164 -21.65 21.75 9.92
N PRO A 165 -21.91 21.97 11.22
CA PRO A 165 -23.07 21.45 11.94
C PRO A 165 -24.45 21.74 11.32
N ASP A 166 -24.55 22.69 10.38
CA ASP A 166 -25.79 23.10 9.72
C ASP A 166 -26.06 22.40 8.36
N GLN A 167 -25.33 21.33 8.03
CA GLN A 167 -25.45 20.64 6.75
C GLN A 167 -26.31 19.36 6.79
N PRO A 168 -26.86 18.94 5.63
CA PRO A 168 -27.87 17.89 5.53
C PRO A 168 -27.44 16.53 6.08
N THR A 169 -28.45 15.71 6.39
CA THR A 169 -28.37 14.36 6.99
C THR A 169 -27.47 13.37 6.24
N ASN A 170 -27.13 13.64 4.98
CA ASN A 170 -26.31 12.75 4.15
C ASN A 170 -24.86 13.22 4.12
N PRO A 171 -23.88 12.35 4.44
CA PRO A 171 -22.47 12.72 4.39
C PRO A 171 -22.08 13.13 2.96
N LEU A 172 -21.39 14.26 2.83
CA LEU A 172 -20.74 14.63 1.58
C LEU A 172 -19.49 13.77 1.40
N TYR A 173 -19.16 13.47 0.16
CA TYR A 173 -18.02 12.61 -0.18
C TYR A 173 -17.04 13.31 -1.09
N GLN A 174 -15.76 13.02 -0.91
CA GLN A 174 -14.67 13.50 -1.77
C GLN A 174 -13.81 12.34 -2.24
N GLY A 175 -13.53 12.29 -3.53
CA GLY A 175 -12.65 11.28 -4.11
C GLY A 175 -11.19 11.64 -3.90
N VAL A 176 -10.35 10.64 -3.67
CA VAL A 176 -8.89 10.75 -3.59
C VAL A 176 -8.28 9.58 -4.35
N SER A 177 -7.58 9.86 -5.45
CA SER A 177 -6.69 8.88 -6.08
C SER A 177 -5.34 8.90 -5.39
N VAL A 178 -4.88 7.74 -4.93
CA VAL A 178 -3.57 7.53 -4.32
C VAL A 178 -2.74 6.68 -5.26
N ASN A 179 -1.61 7.21 -5.75
CA ASN A 179 -0.68 6.47 -6.59
C ASN A 179 0.48 5.94 -5.75
N LEU A 180 0.74 4.63 -5.84
CA LEU A 180 1.73 3.92 -5.04
C LEU A 180 2.79 3.24 -5.92
N ARG A 181 3.98 3.04 -5.34
CA ARG A 181 5.06 2.23 -5.92
C ARG A 181 5.57 1.23 -4.89
N GLY A 182 5.78 -0.02 -5.32
CA GLY A 182 6.27 -1.12 -4.50
C GLY A 182 6.66 -2.33 -5.35
N LEU A 183 7.97 -2.59 -5.49
CA LEU A 183 8.49 -3.77 -6.21
C LEU A 183 9.24 -4.74 -5.31
N ARG A 184 9.99 -4.23 -4.34
CA ARG A 184 10.88 -5.01 -3.46
C ARG A 184 10.87 -4.51 -2.01
N GLY A 185 9.79 -3.84 -1.61
CA GLY A 185 9.67 -3.20 -0.30
C GLY A 185 8.22 -2.77 -0.03
N PRO A 186 7.96 -2.07 1.09
CA PRO A 186 6.63 -1.56 1.39
C PRO A 186 6.13 -0.63 0.29
N TRP A 187 4.82 -0.63 0.07
CA TRP A 187 4.19 0.29 -0.87
C TRP A 187 4.30 1.72 -0.35
N THR A 188 4.83 2.61 -1.18
CA THR A 188 5.01 4.02 -0.83
C THR A 188 4.13 4.90 -1.69
N VAL A 189 3.50 5.89 -1.09
CA VAL A 189 2.67 6.87 -1.80
C VAL A 189 3.58 7.83 -2.56
N THR A 190 3.34 7.97 -3.86
CA THR A 190 4.14 8.80 -4.78
C THR A 190 3.44 10.07 -5.19
N SER A 191 2.12 10.05 -5.31
CA SER A 191 1.30 11.22 -5.59
C SER A 191 -0.14 11.00 -5.17
N ILE A 192 -0.86 12.10 -4.98
CA ILE A 192 -2.29 12.11 -4.72
C ILE A 192 -3.00 13.06 -5.68
N ARG A 193 -4.24 12.73 -6.01
CA ARG A 193 -5.16 13.63 -6.73
C ARG A 193 -6.48 13.66 -5.99
N GLN A 194 -6.88 14.84 -5.55
CA GLN A 194 -8.21 15.05 -4.96
C GLN A 194 -9.20 15.41 -6.06
N PHE A 195 -10.41 14.89 -5.94
CA PHE A 195 -11.54 15.27 -6.79
C PHE A 195 -12.40 16.33 -6.08
N PRO A 196 -13.20 17.11 -6.82
CA PRO A 196 -14.21 17.97 -6.21
C PRO A 196 -15.17 17.18 -5.30
N VAL A 197 -15.65 17.82 -4.24
CA VAL A 197 -16.66 17.22 -3.34
C VAL A 197 -17.95 16.96 -4.13
N GLY A 198 -18.56 15.80 -3.91
CA GLY A 198 -19.80 15.38 -4.58
C GLY A 198 -19.62 14.93 -6.03
N SER A 199 -18.40 14.93 -6.58
CA SER A 199 -18.15 14.42 -7.92
C SER A 199 -18.02 12.89 -8.04
N PRO A 200 -17.50 12.14 -7.07
CA PRO A 200 -17.31 10.70 -7.26
C PRO A 200 -18.62 9.93 -7.01
N ASP A 201 -18.87 8.92 -7.84
CA ASP A 201 -19.95 7.96 -7.61
C ASP A 201 -19.58 7.07 -6.41
N VAL A 202 -20.36 7.15 -5.33
CA VAL A 202 -20.16 6.33 -4.13
C VAL A 202 -20.56 4.88 -4.44
N PRO A 203 -19.66 3.90 -4.28
CA PRO A 203 -20.00 2.50 -4.55
C PRO A 203 -21.02 2.00 -3.54
N ALA A 204 -21.78 0.99 -3.95
CA ALA A 204 -22.70 0.28 -3.04
C ALA A 204 -21.96 -0.25 -1.81
N ASN A 205 -22.66 -0.29 -0.68
CA ASN A 205 -22.11 -0.82 0.57
C ASN A 205 -21.93 -2.33 0.46
N SER A 206 -20.68 -2.79 0.54
CA SER A 206 -20.33 -4.19 0.71
C SER A 206 -20.32 -4.51 2.20
N ILE A 207 -21.51 -4.76 2.75
CA ILE A 207 -21.65 -5.13 4.17
C ILE A 207 -21.07 -6.54 4.37
N VAL A 208 -20.08 -6.66 5.24
CA VAL A 208 -19.51 -7.96 5.64
C VAL A 208 -20.19 -8.50 6.89
N PRO A 209 -20.13 -9.81 7.16
CA PRO A 209 -20.59 -10.38 8.41
C PRO A 209 -19.92 -9.75 9.63
N GLU A 210 -20.64 -9.62 10.75
CA GLU A 210 -20.15 -8.96 11.96
C GLU A 210 -18.90 -9.63 12.54
N ASP A 211 -18.78 -10.96 12.43
CA ASP A 211 -17.64 -11.75 12.93
C ASP A 211 -16.35 -11.54 12.11
N TRP A 212 -16.39 -10.75 11.04
CA TRP A 212 -15.22 -10.37 10.24
C TRP A 212 -14.53 -9.12 10.76
N ASP A 213 -15.20 -8.32 11.59
CA ASP A 213 -14.58 -7.15 12.21
C ASP A 213 -13.59 -7.61 13.30
N PRO A 214 -12.26 -7.44 13.12
CA PRO A 214 -11.27 -7.80 14.13
C PRO A 214 -11.45 -7.07 15.46
N HIS A 215 -12.20 -5.97 15.46
CA HIS A 215 -12.47 -5.16 16.64
C HIS A 215 -13.94 -5.17 17.05
N GLY A 216 -14.76 -5.99 16.40
CA GLY A 216 -16.12 -6.25 16.85
C GLY A 216 -16.05 -6.83 18.25
N ASN A 217 -16.82 -6.26 19.18
CA ASN A 217 -17.02 -6.92 20.46
C ASN A 217 -17.69 -8.25 20.14
N VAL A 218 -17.01 -9.36 20.40
CA VAL A 218 -17.67 -10.67 20.45
C VAL A 218 -18.71 -10.51 21.54
N SER A 219 -19.95 -10.23 21.16
CA SER A 219 -21.06 -10.16 22.08
C SER A 219 -21.07 -11.52 22.75
N GLU A 220 -20.63 -11.57 24.02
CA GLU A 220 -20.71 -12.75 24.86
C GLU A 220 -22.19 -13.16 24.90
N GLU A 221 -22.53 -14.10 24.02
CA GLU A 221 -23.86 -14.70 23.96
C GLU A 221 -24.05 -15.42 25.30
N LYS A 222 -25.01 -14.91 26.07
CA LYS A 222 -25.29 -15.32 27.45
C LYS A 222 -26.53 -16.18 27.50
#